data_AF-A0A1G2W838-F1
#
_entry.id   AF-A0A1G2W838-F1
#
_cell.length_a   1.000
_cell.length_b   1.000
_cell.length_c   1.000
_cell.angle_alpha   90.00
_cell.angle_beta   90.00
_cell.angle_gamma   90.00
#
_symmetry.space_group_name_H-M   'P 1'
#
loop_
_entity.id
_entity.type
_entity.pdbx_description
1 polymer ?
#
loop_
_entity_poly.entity_id
_entity_poly.type
_entity_poly.pdbx_seq_one_letter_code
_entity_poly.pdbx_strand_id
1 'polypeptide(L)'
;MSPEAWARCAPWLAAALDHAGRSHDLADVEEMVSQAEAQLWAGDRAAMVTLLEDEPRERRLLIWLAGGDLSELVNVLRPAAERWARGQGCRRVLIVGRPGWERALAPEGYAPLARIIAKEL
;
A
#
# COMPACT_ATOMS: atom_id res chain seq x y z
N MET A 1 13.39 9.95 -3.34
CA MET A 1 12.29 10.11 -4.30
C MET A 1 12.45 11.45 -5.01
N SER A 2 12.17 11.56 -6.32
CA SER A 2 12.18 12.88 -6.99
C SER A 2 10.85 13.61 -6.77
N PRO A 3 10.84 14.96 -6.64
CA PRO A 3 9.61 15.74 -6.51
C PRO A 3 8.62 15.51 -7.67
N GLU A 4 9.12 15.31 -8.89
CA GLU A 4 8.30 15.04 -10.07
C GLU A 4 7.57 13.70 -9.99
N ALA A 5 8.23 12.65 -9.49
CA ALA A 5 7.59 11.35 -9.30
C ALA A 5 6.48 11.42 -8.25
N TRP A 6 6.70 12.16 -7.17
CA TRP A 6 5.69 12.38 -6.13
C TRP A 6 4.47 13.12 -6.69
N ALA A 7 4.68 14.25 -7.36
CA ALA A 7 3.62 15.07 -7.92
C ALA A 7 2.70 14.27 -8.88
N ARG A 8 3.26 13.32 -9.65
CA ARG A 8 2.48 12.43 -10.50
C ARG A 8 1.63 11.43 -9.71
N CYS A 9 2.18 10.89 -8.62
CA CYS A 9 1.52 9.87 -7.80
C CYS A 9 0.48 10.45 -6.84
N ALA A 10 0.70 11.68 -6.39
CA ALA A 10 -0.09 12.39 -5.39
C ALA A 10 -1.62 12.30 -5.59
N PRO A 11 -2.18 12.53 -6.80
CA PRO A 11 -3.63 12.43 -7.01
C PRO A 11 -4.20 11.02 -6.74
N TRP A 12 -3.46 9.97 -7.07
CA TRP A 12 -3.88 8.59 -6.83
C TRP A 12 -3.82 8.23 -5.34
N LEU A 13 -2.80 8.72 -4.63
CA LEU A 13 -2.64 8.51 -3.20
C LEU A 13 -3.69 9.28 -2.40
N ALA A 14 -3.99 10.53 -2.79
CA ALA A 14 -5.05 11.33 -2.19
C ALA A 14 -6.42 10.62 -2.29
N ALA A 15 -6.76 10.07 -3.47
CA ALA A 15 -7.98 9.30 -3.65
C ALA A 15 -8.02 7.99 -2.82
N ALA A 16 -6.86 7.38 -2.53
CA ALA A 16 -6.78 6.23 -1.65
C ALA A 16 -6.98 6.63 -0.16
N LEU A 17 -6.43 7.77 0.25
CA LEU A 17 -6.54 8.31 1.62
C LEU A 17 -7.99 8.61 2.03
N ASP A 18 -8.86 9.00 1.09
CA ASP A 18 -10.31 9.16 1.33
C ASP A 18 -10.97 7.89 1.90
N HIS A 19 -10.33 6.73 1.73
CA HIS A 19 -10.79 5.43 2.21
C HIS A 19 -9.92 4.83 3.32
N ALA A 20 -8.89 5.55 3.79
CA ALA A 20 -7.90 5.06 4.74
C ALA A 20 -8.16 5.50 6.20
N GLY A 21 -9.42 5.83 6.54
CA GLY A 21 -9.80 6.18 7.92
C GLY A 21 -9.39 7.57 8.39
N ARG A 22 -8.95 8.46 7.48
CA ARG A 22 -8.65 9.88 7.74
C ARG A 22 -7.62 10.15 8.85
N SER A 23 -6.71 9.20 9.09
CA SER A 23 -5.63 9.34 10.07
C SER A 23 -4.44 10.14 9.55
N HIS A 24 -4.30 10.28 8.24
CA HIS A 24 -3.18 10.94 7.56
C HIS A 24 -3.72 11.77 6.40
N ASP A 25 -3.03 12.86 6.08
CA ASP A 25 -3.16 13.55 4.79
C ASP A 25 -1.99 13.21 3.86
N LEU A 26 -1.95 13.84 2.69
CA LEU A 26 -0.92 13.56 1.69
C LEU A 26 0.48 14.03 2.13
N ALA A 27 0.58 15.13 2.90
CA ALA A 27 1.85 15.64 3.38
C ALA A 27 2.45 14.70 4.44
N ASP A 28 1.62 14.09 5.28
CA ASP A 28 2.06 13.04 6.22
C ASP A 28 2.66 11.85 5.46
N VAL A 29 2.01 11.39 4.37
CA VAL A 29 2.53 10.29 3.54
C VAL A 29 3.85 10.69 2.86
N GLU A 30 3.97 11.92 2.37
CA GLU A 30 5.20 12.44 1.76
C GLU A 30 6.36 12.38 2.75
N GLU A 31 6.12 12.83 3.98
CA GLU A 31 7.13 12.85 5.03
C GLU A 31 7.53 11.44 5.47
N MET A 32 6.58 10.53 5.65
CA MET A 32 6.91 9.13 5.95
C MET A 32 7.76 8.47 4.85
N VAL A 33 7.50 8.80 3.58
CA VAL A 33 8.32 8.34 2.45
C VAL A 33 9.70 9.02 2.46
N SER A 34 9.79 10.30 2.82
CA SER A 34 11.04 11.06 2.91
C SER A 34 11.96 10.50 4.01
N GLN A 35 11.37 10.07 5.12
CA GLN A 35 12.04 9.49 6.28
C GLN A 35 12.29 7.98 6.15
N ALA A 36 11.90 7.36 5.03
CA ALA A 36 11.99 5.91 4.78
C ALA A 36 11.20 5.05 5.79
N GLU A 37 10.21 5.63 6.45
CA GLU A 37 9.22 4.90 7.26
C GLU A 37 8.20 4.18 6.36
N ALA A 38 7.90 4.80 5.20
CA ALA A 38 7.10 4.23 4.13
C ALA A 38 7.89 4.17 2.82
N GLN A 39 7.44 3.32 1.91
CA GLN A 39 8.03 3.18 0.58
C GLN A 39 7.01 3.42 -0.52
N LEU A 40 7.30 4.36 -1.41
CA LEU A 40 6.54 4.60 -2.63
C LEU A 40 6.97 3.64 -3.75
N TRP A 41 5.96 3.05 -4.38
CA TRP A 41 6.05 2.31 -5.63
C TRP A 41 5.32 3.11 -6.70
N ALA A 42 6.08 3.77 -7.57
CA ALA A 42 5.54 4.60 -8.64
C ALA A 42 5.49 3.82 -9.96
N GLY A 43 4.30 3.71 -10.54
CA GLY A 43 4.09 3.26 -11.91
C GLY A 43 3.91 4.43 -12.88
N ASP A 44 3.50 4.08 -14.09
CA ASP A 44 3.18 5.03 -15.16
C ASP A 44 1.77 5.62 -14.96
N ARG A 45 0.81 4.80 -14.54
CA ARG A 45 -0.61 5.15 -14.33
C ARG A 45 -1.15 4.76 -12.95
N ALA A 46 -0.27 4.35 -12.04
CA ALA A 46 -0.63 3.95 -10.69
C ALA A 46 0.45 4.28 -9.66
N ALA A 47 0.05 4.34 -8.40
CA ALA A 47 0.96 4.46 -7.26
C ALA A 47 0.50 3.58 -6.10
N MET A 48 1.47 3.08 -5.34
CA MET A 48 1.25 2.27 -4.15
C MET A 48 2.25 2.66 -3.06
N VAL A 49 1.82 2.70 -1.80
CA VAL A 49 2.67 2.95 -0.65
C VAL A 49 2.65 1.74 0.27
N THR A 50 3.82 1.31 0.71
CA THR A 50 3.97 0.16 1.61
C THR A 50 4.73 0.52 2.87
N LEU A 51 4.43 -0.19 3.96
CA LEU A 51 5.14 -0.14 5.24
C LEU A 51 5.71 -1.53 5.54
N LEU A 52 6.87 -1.58 6.21
CA LEU A 52 7.32 -2.81 6.87
C LEU A 52 6.81 -2.81 8.31
N GLU A 53 6.18 -3.89 8.72
CA GLU A 53 5.71 -4.07 10.09
C GLU A 53 6.39 -5.28 10.71
N ASP A 54 6.99 -5.06 11.89
CA ASP A 54 7.63 -6.11 12.67
C ASP A 54 6.69 -6.59 13.79
N GLU A 55 6.44 -7.89 13.80
CA GLU A 55 5.80 -8.60 14.91
C GLU A 55 6.82 -9.47 15.65
N PRO A 56 6.54 -9.90 16.89
CA PRO A 56 7.46 -10.74 17.66
C PRO A 56 7.90 -12.05 16.98
N ARG A 57 7.17 -12.54 15.96
CA ARG A 57 7.45 -13.81 15.28
C ARG A 57 7.55 -13.73 13.76
N GLU A 58 7.23 -12.58 13.16
CA GLU A 58 7.29 -12.40 11.72
C GLU A 58 7.49 -10.93 11.36
N ARG A 59 8.03 -10.69 10.18
CA ARG A 59 7.96 -9.41 9.49
C ARG A 59 6.93 -9.51 8.37
N ARG A 60 6.14 -8.46 8.17
CA ARG A 60 5.13 -8.39 7.12
C ARG A 60 5.23 -7.09 6.34
N LEU A 61 4.83 -7.13 5.08
CA LEU A 61 4.65 -5.95 4.24
C LEU A 61 3.19 -5.53 4.34
N LEU A 62 2.91 -4.28 4.65
CA LEU A 62 1.57 -3.71 4.55
C LEU A 62 1.50 -2.85 3.28
N ILE A 63 0.63 -3.20 2.33
CA ILE A 63 0.19 -2.29 1.28
C ILE A 63 -0.86 -1.37 1.90
N TRP A 64 -0.44 -0.15 2.19
CA TRP A 64 -1.24 0.83 2.92
C TRP A 64 -2.13 1.64 1.98
N LEU A 65 -1.55 2.18 0.90
CA LEU A 65 -2.27 2.98 -0.09
C LEU A 65 -2.02 2.42 -1.48
N ALA A 66 -3.04 2.40 -2.32
CA ALA A 66 -2.94 1.97 -3.71
C ALA A 66 -4.03 2.66 -4.55
N GLY A 67 -3.63 3.33 -5.62
CA GLY A 67 -4.55 4.07 -6.50
C GLY A 67 -4.04 4.18 -7.93
N GLY A 68 -4.95 4.51 -8.85
CA GLY A 68 -4.69 4.58 -10.30
C GLY A 68 -5.18 3.34 -11.04
N ASP A 69 -4.45 2.93 -12.08
CA ASP A 69 -4.77 1.78 -12.93
C ASP A 69 -4.68 0.46 -12.15
N LEU A 70 -5.82 -0.24 -12.03
CA LEU A 70 -5.91 -1.49 -11.28
C LEU A 70 -5.03 -2.60 -11.87
N SER A 71 -4.93 -2.69 -13.21
CA SER A 71 -4.12 -3.72 -13.85
C SER A 71 -2.64 -3.49 -13.57
N GLU A 72 -2.18 -2.24 -13.60
CA GLU A 72 -0.80 -1.91 -13.24
C GLU A 72 -0.50 -2.19 -11.76
N LEU A 73 -1.43 -1.85 -10.86
CA LEU A 73 -1.29 -2.17 -9.44
C LEU A 73 -1.13 -3.67 -9.21
N VAL A 74 -2.02 -4.48 -9.79
CA VAL A 74 -2.07 -5.93 -9.59
C VAL A 74 -0.91 -6.63 -10.30
N ASN A 75 -0.64 -6.29 -11.56
CA ASN A 75 0.27 -7.08 -12.40
C ASN A 75 1.71 -6.56 -12.40
N VAL A 76 1.96 -5.32 -11.96
CA VAL A 76 3.29 -4.69 -12.00
C VAL A 76 3.77 -4.31 -10.61
N LEU A 77 3.06 -3.42 -9.92
CA LEU A 77 3.55 -2.83 -8.66
C LEU A 77 3.50 -3.83 -7.50
N ARG A 78 2.38 -4.54 -7.31
CA ARG A 78 2.22 -5.56 -6.27
C ARG A 78 3.29 -6.66 -6.34
N PRO A 79 3.53 -7.37 -7.47
CA PRO A 79 4.54 -8.41 -7.52
C PRO A 79 5.96 -7.86 -7.36
N ALA A 80 6.23 -6.61 -7.76
CA ALA A 80 7.51 -5.96 -7.47
C ALA A 80 7.71 -5.74 -5.97
N ALA A 81 6.70 -5.22 -5.28
CA ALA A 81 6.73 -5.02 -3.83
C ALA A 81 6.85 -6.34 -3.06
N GLU A 82 6.12 -7.38 -3.47
CA GLU A 82 6.24 -8.71 -2.86
C GLU A 82 7.64 -9.31 -3.03
N ARG A 83 8.28 -9.17 -4.20
CA ARG A 83 9.65 -9.66 -4.42
C ARG A 83 10.64 -8.94 -3.52
N TRP A 84 10.54 -7.61 -3.42
CA TRP A 84 11.38 -6.82 -2.52
C TRP A 84 11.16 -7.20 -1.06
N ALA A 85 9.91 -7.34 -0.63
CA ALA A 85 9.55 -7.71 0.73
C ALA A 85 10.08 -9.09 1.13
N ARG A 86 10.07 -10.08 0.23
CA ARG A 86 10.73 -11.37 0.48
C ARG A 86 12.23 -11.19 0.79
N GLY A 87 12.91 -10.27 0.08
CA GLY A 87 14.30 -9.90 0.36
C GLY A 87 14.49 -9.19 1.71
N GLN A 88 13.47 -8.50 2.22
CA GLN A 88 13.46 -7.89 3.55
C GLN A 88 13.13 -8.87 4.68
N GLY A 89 12.93 -10.16 4.37
CA GLY A 89 12.54 -11.18 5.35
C GLY A 89 11.04 -11.23 5.63
N CYS A 90 10.21 -10.53 4.86
CA CYS A 90 8.76 -10.58 5.03
C CYS A 90 8.22 -11.98 4.69
N ARG A 91 7.34 -12.49 5.54
CA ARG A 91 6.67 -13.79 5.34
C ARG A 91 5.21 -13.65 4.91
N ARG A 92 4.68 -12.42 4.96
CA ARG A 92 3.28 -12.10 4.65
C ARG A 92 3.17 -10.71 4.02
N VAL A 93 2.18 -10.55 3.16
CA VAL A 93 1.69 -9.24 2.70
C VAL A 93 0.27 -9.03 3.21
N LEU A 94 0.01 -7.87 3.78
CA LEU A 94 -1.31 -7.40 4.20
C LEU A 94 -1.74 -6.23 3.33
N ILE A 95 -3.05 -6.03 3.25
CA ILE A 95 -3.65 -4.91 2.54
C ILE A 95 -4.70 -4.30 3.44
N VAL A 96 -4.64 -2.99 3.61
CA VAL A 96 -5.74 -2.21 4.17
C VAL A 96 -6.47 -1.57 3.01
N GLY A 97 -7.72 -1.96 2.78
CA GLY A 97 -8.46 -1.47 1.63
C GLY A 97 -9.94 -1.81 1.64
N ARG A 98 -10.65 -1.20 0.68
CA ARG A 98 -12.07 -1.45 0.45
C ARG A 98 -12.34 -2.92 0.06
N PRO A 99 -13.53 -3.48 0.33
CA PRO A 99 -13.87 -4.89 0.04
C PRO A 99 -13.58 -5.33 -1.41
N GLY A 100 -13.62 -4.41 -2.38
CA GLY A 100 -13.31 -4.73 -3.78
C GLY A 100 -11.91 -5.29 -4.02
N TRP A 101 -10.94 -5.02 -3.12
CA TRP A 101 -9.59 -5.55 -3.21
C TRP A 101 -9.52 -7.07 -3.04
N GLU A 102 -10.41 -7.65 -2.22
CA GLU A 102 -10.49 -9.09 -2.05
C GLU A 102 -10.76 -9.78 -3.40
N ARG A 103 -11.74 -9.27 -4.16
CA ARG A 103 -12.05 -9.79 -5.50
C ARG A 103 -10.91 -9.57 -6.49
N ALA A 104 -10.25 -8.41 -6.44
CA ALA A 104 -9.18 -8.08 -7.38
C ALA A 104 -7.92 -8.95 -7.17
N LEU A 105 -7.69 -9.44 -5.95
CA LEU A 105 -6.46 -10.14 -5.59
C LEU A 105 -6.65 -11.62 -5.25
N ALA A 106 -7.90 -12.12 -5.20
CA ALA A 106 -8.18 -13.54 -5.06
C ALA A 106 -7.44 -14.42 -6.10
N PRO A 107 -7.33 -14.05 -7.40
CA PRO A 107 -6.56 -14.82 -8.39
C PRO A 107 -5.06 -14.93 -8.05
N GLU A 108 -4.59 -14.06 -7.17
CA GLU A 108 -3.18 -13.84 -6.84
C GLU A 108 -2.83 -14.49 -5.49
N GLY A 109 -3.77 -15.27 -4.93
CA GLY A 109 -3.61 -16.00 -3.68
C GLY A 109 -3.91 -15.19 -2.42
N TYR A 110 -4.42 -13.96 -2.54
CA TYR A 110 -4.87 -13.19 -1.39
C TYR A 110 -6.20 -13.74 -0.89
N ALA A 111 -6.31 -13.86 0.43
CA ALA A 111 -7.53 -14.29 1.12
C ALA A 111 -7.74 -13.44 2.38
N PRO A 112 -8.97 -13.25 2.85
CA PRO A 112 -9.24 -12.53 4.09
C PRO A 112 -8.55 -13.18 5.29
N LEU A 113 -7.74 -12.41 6.01
CA LEU A 113 -7.15 -12.84 7.28
C LEU A 113 -8.06 -12.46 8.47
N ALA A 114 -8.56 -11.23 8.47
CA ALA A 114 -9.45 -10.67 9.49
C ALA A 114 -10.26 -9.50 8.90
N ARG A 115 -11.16 -8.92 9.71
CA ARG A 115 -11.93 -7.72 9.36
C ARG A 115 -11.65 -6.59 10.34
N ILE A 116 -11.53 -5.36 9.83
CA ILE A 116 -11.45 -4.15 10.64
C ILE A 116 -12.88 -3.72 10.99
N ILE A 117 -13.15 -3.49 12.28
CA ILE A 117 -14.43 -3.02 12.80
C ILE A 117 -14.15 -1.76 13.63
N ALA A 118 -14.81 -0.65 13.29
CA ALA A 118 -14.58 0.65 13.93
C ALA A 118 -15.88 1.23 14.49
N LYS A 119 -15.74 2.05 15.54
CA LYS A 119 -16.80 2.87 16.14
C LYS A 119 -16.20 4.24 16.45
N GLU A 120 -16.87 5.32 16.03
CA GLU A 120 -16.55 6.68 16.45
C GLU A 120 -16.87 6.86 17.95
N LEU A 121 -15.96 7.51 18.69
CA LEU A 121 -16.09 7.73 20.13
C LEU A 121 -16.91 8.99 20.46
#